data_AF-A0A4Q0T3J5-F1
#
_entry.id   AF-A0A4Q0T3J5-F1
#
_cell.length_a   1.000
_cell.length_b   1.000
_cell.length_c   1.000
_cell.angle_alpha   90.00
_cell.angle_beta   90.00
_cell.angle_gamma   90.00
#
_symmetry.space_group_name_H-M   'P 1'
#
loop_
_entity.id
_entity.type
_entity.pdbx_description
1 polymer ?
#
loop_
_entity_poly.entity_id
_entity_poly.type
_entity_poly.pdbx_seq_one_letter_code
_entity_poly.pdbx_strand_id
1 'polypeptide(L)'
;MLTISRRTPHSSGYLPTLDGWRALSILAVILFHDSLHTFGPLSTRWFYEYGSYGVDVFFAISGFLICSRLLDEERVTGSIDLRRFYARRALRILPPAVAYLLVLAVLSRKLDLRVGSGEWLESLLFARNYGHLFVHRVGWYTGQFWSLALEEQFYFIFPAILVFAALRNRIQVLTALILGVFIHRALILRSHTWNHVRFHTDVRVDAILVAALFAVLAADPLQRMVISRWLRFWPLLVVAVVCIIPLGQGKNWQITLLTLLTPCVVLGSTLNSEGVFGRFLEWAPLRYLGRISYSLYLWQQLFFTHHFEPDCPTSRGSFGRRILLMAICAIGSYYLIEKPFARFSRRLVPSATPDREEDSKAFRLVESDKSIPSYGEGVLSE
;
A
#
# COMPACT_ATOMS: atom_id res chain seq x y z
N MET A 1 -26.88 -17.31 27.93
CA MET A 1 -27.27 -16.76 26.61
C MET A 1 -26.27 -15.64 26.30
N LEU A 2 -25.19 -15.97 25.58
CA LEU A 2 -24.10 -15.03 25.30
C LEU A 2 -24.52 -14.09 24.17
N THR A 3 -24.84 -12.85 24.51
CA THR A 3 -25.14 -11.79 23.56
C THR A 3 -23.87 -11.47 22.78
N ILE A 4 -23.73 -12.07 21.59
CA ILE A 4 -22.73 -11.65 20.60
C ILE A 4 -23.10 -10.22 20.22
N SER A 5 -22.39 -9.25 20.80
CA SER A 5 -22.43 -7.85 20.40
C SER A 5 -22.10 -7.79 18.91
N ARG A 6 -23.14 -7.71 18.06
CA ARG A 6 -23.01 -7.37 16.65
C ARG A 6 -22.36 -6.00 16.58
N ARG A 7 -21.06 -5.95 16.28
CA ARG A 7 -20.40 -4.71 15.91
C ARG A 7 -21.17 -4.15 14.71
N THR A 8 -21.66 -2.93 14.84
CA THR A 8 -22.30 -2.21 13.73
C THR A 8 -21.35 -2.18 12.52
N PRO A 9 -21.85 -2.35 11.29
CA PRO A 9 -21.03 -2.15 10.10
C PRO A 9 -20.40 -0.76 10.19
N HIS A 10 -19.10 -0.66 9.88
CA HIS A 10 -18.36 0.60 9.96
C HIS A 10 -19.09 1.72 9.20
N SER A 11 -19.82 2.55 9.94
CA SER A 11 -20.63 3.66 9.43
C SER A 11 -19.79 4.74 8.76
N SER A 12 -18.46 4.71 8.98
CA SER A 12 -17.54 5.71 8.47
C SER A 12 -16.86 5.33 7.16
N GLY A 13 -16.98 4.13 6.60
CA GLY A 13 -16.27 3.75 5.36
C GLY A 13 -14.73 3.80 5.40
N TYR A 14 -14.12 4.19 6.53
CA TYR A 14 -12.70 3.98 6.81
C TYR A 14 -12.49 2.47 7.01
N LEU A 15 -11.43 1.91 6.43
CA LEU A 15 -11.15 0.48 6.44
C LEU A 15 -9.87 0.21 7.24
N PRO A 16 -9.95 0.12 8.57
CA PRO A 16 -8.77 -0.02 9.42
C PRO A 16 -7.96 -1.29 9.16
N THR A 17 -8.58 -2.35 8.62
CA THR A 17 -7.88 -3.56 8.16
C THR A 17 -6.83 -3.26 7.08
N LEU A 18 -7.07 -2.28 6.20
CA LEU A 18 -6.12 -1.90 5.17
C LEU A 18 -4.86 -1.23 5.74
N ASP A 19 -4.99 -0.49 6.84
CA ASP A 19 -3.82 0.04 7.54
C ASP A 19 -3.02 -1.09 8.19
N GLY A 20 -3.70 -2.10 8.75
CA GLY A 20 -3.05 -3.33 9.23
C GLY A 20 -2.24 -4.03 8.13
N TRP A 21 -2.81 -4.21 6.94
CA TRP A 21 -2.08 -4.78 5.81
C TRP A 21 -0.90 -3.91 5.37
N ARG A 22 -1.07 -2.58 5.28
CA ARG A 22 0.04 -1.66 5.00
C ARG A 22 1.19 -1.82 6.00
N ALA A 23 0.87 -2.02 7.28
CA ALA A 23 1.87 -2.26 8.31
C ALA A 23 2.62 -3.57 8.11
N LEU A 24 1.90 -4.68 7.85
CA LEU A 24 2.54 -5.97 7.57
C LEU A 24 3.42 -5.90 6.31
N SER A 25 2.95 -5.22 5.26
CA SER A 25 3.70 -5.00 4.03
C SER A 25 5.00 -4.23 4.24
N ILE A 26 4.96 -3.09 4.94
CA ILE A 26 6.18 -2.30 5.16
C ILE A 26 7.17 -3.02 6.06
N LEU A 27 6.69 -3.75 7.07
CA LEU A 27 7.56 -4.56 7.93
C LEU A 27 8.24 -5.65 7.10
N ALA A 28 7.51 -6.37 6.23
CA ALA A 28 8.09 -7.36 5.34
C ALA A 28 9.16 -6.77 4.41
N VAL A 29 8.91 -5.57 3.85
CA VAL A 29 9.88 -4.87 3.00
C VAL A 29 11.14 -4.44 3.77
N ILE A 30 10.99 -3.87 4.97
CA ILE A 30 12.13 -3.49 5.82
C ILE A 30 12.99 -4.72 6.15
N LEU A 31 12.35 -5.84 6.50
CA LEU A 31 13.04 -7.10 6.78
C LEU A 31 13.72 -7.68 5.54
N PHE A 32 13.12 -7.52 4.36
CA PHE A 32 13.73 -7.92 3.09
C PHE A 32 15.04 -7.17 2.80
N HIS A 33 15.12 -5.89 3.17
CA HIS A 33 16.32 -5.08 2.95
C HIS A 33 17.39 -5.26 4.02
N ASP A 34 17.14 -6.00 5.10
CA ASP A 34 18.15 -6.31 6.12
C ASP A 34 18.86 -7.66 5.81
N SER A 35 20.18 -7.65 5.67
CA SER A 35 21.01 -8.86 5.47
C SER A 35 21.11 -9.76 6.69
N LEU A 36 20.89 -9.22 7.89
CA LEU A 36 21.21 -9.95 9.10
C LEU A 36 20.15 -11.03 9.25
N HIS A 37 20.57 -12.28 9.05
CA HIS A 37 19.74 -13.46 9.10
C HIS A 37 19.15 -13.76 10.48
N THR A 38 19.34 -12.87 11.46
CA THR A 38 19.07 -13.13 12.87
C THR A 38 18.55 -11.89 13.62
N PHE A 39 17.31 -12.00 14.10
CA PHE A 39 16.80 -11.21 15.22
C PHE A 39 17.22 -11.90 16.51
N GLY A 40 18.49 -11.77 16.90
CA GLY A 40 19.04 -12.59 17.99
C GLY A 40 18.98 -14.09 17.63
N PRO A 41 18.31 -14.97 18.39
CA PRO A 41 18.20 -16.40 18.07
C PRO A 41 17.17 -16.74 16.96
N LEU A 42 16.32 -15.79 16.54
CA LEU A 42 15.28 -16.05 15.54
C LEU A 42 15.78 -15.79 14.12
N SER A 43 15.71 -16.79 13.25
CA SER A 43 16.05 -16.66 11.84
C SER A 43 14.99 -15.85 11.08
N THR A 44 15.40 -14.78 10.41
CA THR A 44 14.55 -13.97 9.52
C THR A 44 14.80 -14.23 8.05
N ARG A 45 15.48 -15.34 7.74
CA ARG A 45 15.83 -15.73 6.38
C ARG A 45 14.65 -15.72 5.41
N TRP A 46 13.47 -16.16 5.85
CA TRP A 46 12.27 -16.15 5.02
C TRP A 46 11.87 -14.74 4.57
N PHE A 47 11.96 -13.75 5.46
CA PHE A 47 11.67 -12.35 5.11
C PHE A 47 12.77 -11.73 4.24
N TYR A 48 14.03 -12.10 4.45
CA TYR A 48 15.12 -11.70 3.56
C TYR A 48 14.91 -12.23 2.12
N GLU A 49 14.41 -13.46 1.97
CA GLU A 49 14.19 -14.07 0.65
C GLU A 49 12.89 -13.59 -0.02
N TYR A 50 11.84 -13.32 0.77
CA TYR A 50 10.47 -13.16 0.24
C TYR A 50 9.73 -11.90 0.74
N GLY A 51 10.31 -11.08 1.61
CA GLY A 51 9.64 -9.89 2.13
C GLY A 51 9.34 -8.81 1.08
N SER A 52 9.98 -8.89 -0.10
CA SER A 52 9.67 -8.02 -1.25
C SER A 52 8.24 -8.17 -1.78
N TYR A 53 7.58 -9.32 -1.56
CA TYR A 53 6.15 -9.52 -1.89
C TYR A 53 5.22 -8.62 -1.05
N GLY A 54 5.72 -7.96 0.01
CA GLY A 54 5.00 -6.90 0.70
C GLY A 54 4.60 -5.74 -0.23
N VAL A 55 5.36 -5.50 -1.30
CA VAL A 55 5.04 -4.50 -2.34
C VAL A 55 3.80 -4.91 -3.15
N ASP A 56 3.60 -6.20 -3.44
CA ASP A 56 2.41 -6.67 -4.16
C ASP A 56 1.13 -6.44 -3.33
N VAL A 57 1.23 -6.52 -2.01
CA VAL A 57 0.12 -6.15 -1.11
C VAL A 57 -0.12 -4.64 -1.17
N PHE A 58 0.91 -3.79 -1.24
CA PHE A 58 0.72 -2.35 -1.47
C PHE A 58 -0.01 -2.08 -2.80
N PHE A 59 0.41 -2.73 -3.88
CA PHE A 59 -0.25 -2.64 -5.19
C PHE A 59 -1.73 -3.05 -5.11
N ALA A 60 -2.04 -4.15 -4.43
CA ALA A 60 -3.42 -4.60 -4.25
C ALA A 60 -4.26 -3.57 -3.46
N ILE A 61 -3.71 -3.01 -2.37
CA ILE A 61 -4.39 -1.98 -1.59
C ILE A 61 -4.59 -0.70 -2.43
N SER A 62 -3.56 -0.28 -3.17
CA SER A 62 -3.58 0.91 -4.02
C SER A 62 -4.65 0.81 -5.11
N GLY A 63 -4.71 -0.33 -5.83
CA GLY A 63 -5.70 -0.55 -6.89
C GLY A 63 -7.13 -0.57 -6.37
N PHE A 64 -7.37 -1.29 -5.28
CA PHE A 64 -8.70 -1.32 -4.65
C PHE A 64 -9.11 0.07 -4.14
N LEU A 65 -8.25 0.75 -3.38
CA LEU A 65 -8.60 2.01 -2.74
C LEU A 65 -8.82 3.13 -3.77
N ILE A 66 -7.95 3.25 -4.78
CA ILE A 66 -8.12 4.28 -5.81
C ILE A 66 -9.40 4.05 -6.60
N CYS A 67 -9.63 2.81 -7.05
CA CYS A 67 -10.82 2.50 -7.82
C CYS A 67 -12.11 2.71 -7.00
N SER A 68 -12.19 2.19 -5.77
CA SER A 68 -13.36 2.39 -4.92
C SER A 68 -13.65 3.87 -4.64
N ARG A 69 -12.62 4.71 -4.46
CA ARG A 69 -12.82 6.15 -4.23
C ARG A 69 -13.32 6.89 -5.46
N LEU A 70 -12.83 6.53 -6.65
CA LEU A 70 -13.32 7.08 -7.91
C LEU A 70 -14.78 6.67 -8.17
N LEU A 71 -15.12 5.41 -7.91
CA LEU A 71 -16.50 4.92 -8.03
C LEU A 71 -17.43 5.55 -7.00
N ASP A 72 -16.97 5.74 -5.76
CA ASP A 72 -17.74 6.44 -4.71
C ASP A 72 -17.98 7.91 -5.08
N GLU A 73 -16.97 8.61 -5.61
CA GLU A 73 -17.10 9.99 -6.11
C GLU A 73 -18.10 10.08 -7.26
N GLU A 74 -17.99 9.19 -8.25
CA GLU A 74 -18.92 9.13 -9.37
C GLU A 74 -20.35 8.82 -8.93
N ARG A 75 -20.52 7.90 -7.97
CA ARG A 75 -21.84 7.57 -7.42
C ARG A 75 -22.52 8.77 -6.75
N VAL A 76 -21.74 9.61 -6.07
CA VAL A 76 -22.28 10.76 -5.33
C VAL A 76 -22.46 11.99 -6.24
N THR A 77 -21.56 12.20 -7.20
CA THR A 77 -21.51 13.44 -8.01
C THR A 77 -21.92 13.26 -9.47
N GLY A 78 -22.12 12.02 -9.92
CA GLY A 78 -22.45 11.66 -11.30
C GLY A 78 -21.26 11.66 -12.27
N SER A 79 -20.07 12.07 -11.84
CA SER A 79 -18.87 12.10 -12.70
C SER A 79 -17.57 11.96 -11.88
N ILE A 80 -16.46 11.70 -12.57
CA ILE A 80 -15.12 11.67 -11.96
C ILE A 80 -14.40 12.97 -12.28
N ASP A 81 -14.01 13.74 -11.26
CA ASP A 81 -13.19 14.94 -11.44
C ASP A 81 -11.69 14.59 -11.46
N LEU A 82 -11.13 14.50 -12.67
CA LEU A 82 -9.73 14.18 -12.89
C LEU A 82 -8.77 15.23 -12.30
N ARG A 83 -9.09 16.53 -12.44
CA ARG A 83 -8.21 17.61 -11.96
C ARG A 83 -8.06 17.51 -10.45
N ARG A 84 -9.20 17.31 -9.79
CA ARG A 84 -9.32 17.14 -8.35
C ARG A 84 -8.64 15.87 -7.85
N PHE A 85 -8.77 14.76 -8.59
CA PHE A 85 -8.05 13.53 -8.30
C PHE A 85 -6.52 13.74 -8.34
N TYR A 86 -6.00 14.28 -9.45
CA TYR A 86 -4.55 14.47 -9.64
C TYR A 86 -3.97 15.47 -8.63
N ALA A 87 -4.67 16.58 -8.36
CA ALA A 87 -4.22 17.56 -7.37
C ALA A 87 -4.08 16.95 -5.97
N ARG A 88 -5.09 16.15 -5.54
CA ARG A 88 -5.02 15.48 -4.23
C ARG A 88 -3.89 14.47 -4.17
N ARG A 89 -3.66 13.70 -5.24
CA ARG A 89 -2.60 12.68 -5.29
C ARG A 89 -1.22 13.31 -5.30
N ALA A 90 -1.01 14.34 -6.12
CA ALA A 90 0.23 15.10 -6.19
C ALA A 90 0.60 15.69 -4.82
N LEU A 91 -0.34 16.35 -4.14
CA LEU A 91 -0.11 16.92 -2.80
C LEU A 91 0.11 15.87 -1.71
N ARG A 92 -0.27 14.61 -1.94
CA ARG A 92 -0.04 13.52 -0.99
C ARG A 92 1.34 12.87 -1.17
N ILE A 93 1.81 12.77 -2.42
CA ILE A 93 2.98 11.93 -2.78
C ILE A 93 4.22 12.75 -3.06
N LEU A 94 4.09 13.83 -3.83
CA LEU A 94 5.26 14.61 -4.23
C LEU A 94 6.00 15.24 -3.04
N PRO A 95 5.34 15.86 -2.03
CA PRO A 95 6.08 16.55 -0.98
C PRO A 95 7.00 15.62 -0.16
N PRO A 96 6.55 14.46 0.34
CA PRO A 96 7.45 13.54 1.04
C PRO A 96 8.52 12.92 0.12
N ALA A 97 8.18 12.59 -1.14
CA ALA A 97 9.14 12.04 -2.10
C ALA A 97 10.26 13.04 -2.45
N VAL A 98 9.91 14.30 -2.72
CA VAL A 98 10.87 15.38 -2.99
C VAL A 98 11.71 15.67 -1.74
N ALA A 99 11.11 15.69 -0.55
CA ALA A 99 11.87 15.88 0.68
C ALA A 99 12.91 14.78 0.91
N TYR A 100 12.56 13.52 0.64
CA TYR A 100 13.52 12.42 0.66
C TYR A 100 14.68 12.66 -0.31
N LEU A 101 14.39 13.01 -1.57
CA LEU A 101 15.43 13.27 -2.59
C LEU A 101 16.32 14.46 -2.21
N LEU A 102 15.76 15.54 -1.64
CA LEU A 102 16.54 16.68 -1.15
C LEU A 102 17.49 16.29 -0.02
N VAL A 103 17.01 15.50 0.94
CA VAL A 103 17.87 15.01 2.03
C VAL A 103 18.93 14.06 1.49
N LEU A 104 18.57 13.16 0.57
CA LEU A 104 19.54 12.30 -0.10
C LEU A 104 20.60 13.11 -0.87
N ALA A 105 20.23 14.22 -1.50
CA ALA A 105 21.18 15.07 -2.23
C ALA A 105 22.18 15.79 -1.32
N VAL A 106 21.76 16.13 -0.09
CA VAL A 106 22.66 16.68 0.93
C VAL A 106 23.57 15.58 1.48
N LEU A 107 23.01 14.41 1.79
CA LEU A 107 23.77 13.28 2.34
C LEU A 107 24.74 12.68 1.32
N SER A 108 24.38 12.62 0.04
CA SER A 108 25.28 12.12 -1.01
C SER A 108 26.55 12.94 -1.09
N ARG A 109 26.47 14.26 -0.91
CA ARG A 109 27.66 15.12 -0.85
C ARG A 109 28.43 15.01 0.46
N LYS A 110 27.75 14.92 1.60
CA LYS A 110 28.42 14.91 2.92
C LYS A 110 29.03 13.56 3.28
N LEU A 111 28.45 12.47 2.81
CA LEU A 111 28.84 11.10 3.16
C LEU A 111 29.41 10.33 1.96
N ASP A 112 29.63 11.02 0.83
CA ASP A 112 30.10 10.43 -0.44
C ASP A 112 29.24 9.25 -0.93
N LEU A 113 27.90 9.38 -0.79
CA LEU A 113 26.98 8.34 -1.25
C LEU A 113 26.89 8.37 -2.77
N ARG A 114 27.10 7.21 -3.40
CA ARG A 114 27.11 7.09 -4.86
C ARG A 114 25.69 6.99 -5.40
N VAL A 115 25.20 8.07 -6.00
CA VAL A 115 23.90 8.12 -6.70
C VAL A 115 24.12 8.64 -8.12
N GLY A 116 23.85 7.82 -9.13
CA GLY A 116 24.06 8.19 -10.53
C GLY A 116 23.16 9.35 -10.99
N SER A 117 23.63 10.17 -11.93
CA SER A 117 22.85 11.29 -12.50
C SER A 117 21.51 10.84 -13.11
N GLY A 118 21.51 9.71 -13.82
CA GLY A 118 20.29 9.11 -14.36
C GLY A 118 19.29 8.71 -13.28
N GLU A 119 19.74 8.26 -12.12
CA GLU A 119 18.86 7.84 -11.01
C GLU A 119 18.06 9.00 -10.43
N TRP A 120 18.67 10.20 -10.35
CA TRP A 120 17.97 11.41 -9.93
C TRP A 120 16.83 11.75 -10.88
N LEU A 121 17.12 11.76 -12.18
CA LEU A 121 16.13 12.08 -13.21
C LEU A 121 15.01 11.04 -13.23
N GLU A 122 15.35 9.76 -13.22
CA GLU A 122 14.39 8.66 -13.18
C GLU A 122 13.51 8.68 -11.93
N SER A 123 14.05 9.07 -10.77
CA SER A 123 13.27 9.18 -9.53
C SER A 123 12.32 10.37 -9.56
N LEU A 124 12.76 11.52 -10.08
CA LEU A 124 11.94 12.72 -10.23
C LEU A 124 10.82 12.56 -11.26
N LEU A 125 11.09 11.84 -12.35
CA LEU A 125 10.13 11.58 -13.42
C LEU A 125 9.27 10.33 -13.18
N PHE A 126 9.42 9.65 -12.03
CA PHE A 126 8.72 8.39 -11.75
C PHE A 126 8.92 7.36 -12.89
N ALA A 127 10.17 7.18 -13.30
CA ALA A 127 10.62 6.26 -14.34
C ALA A 127 11.67 5.24 -13.86
N ARG A 128 11.98 5.21 -12.55
CA ARG A 128 12.98 4.31 -11.94
C ARG A 128 12.71 2.82 -12.18
N ASN A 129 11.46 2.48 -12.46
CA ASN A 129 11.02 1.13 -12.78
C ASN A 129 11.46 0.62 -14.17
N TYR A 130 11.99 1.52 -14.99
CA TYR A 130 12.66 1.22 -16.26
C TYR A 130 14.16 1.57 -16.21
N GLY A 131 14.76 1.67 -15.02
CA GLY A 131 16.07 2.32 -14.78
C GLY A 131 17.32 1.74 -15.46
N HIS A 132 17.16 0.84 -16.42
CA HIS A 132 18.17 0.53 -17.45
C HIS A 132 18.15 1.50 -18.63
N LEU A 133 17.12 2.36 -18.74
CA LEU A 133 16.98 3.34 -19.83
C LEU A 133 18.17 4.31 -19.87
N PHE A 134 18.76 4.66 -18.72
CA PHE A 134 19.83 5.66 -18.64
C PHE A 134 21.07 5.23 -17.83
N VAL A 135 21.09 4.06 -17.17
CA VAL A 135 22.23 3.63 -16.31
C VAL A 135 22.51 2.12 -16.41
N HIS A 136 23.80 1.73 -16.47
CA HIS A 136 24.25 0.33 -16.49
C HIS A 136 24.28 -0.38 -15.12
N ARG A 137 24.13 0.35 -14.01
CA ARG A 137 24.05 -0.19 -12.64
C ARG A 137 22.89 0.47 -11.90
N VAL A 138 22.03 -0.34 -11.30
CA VAL A 138 20.88 0.14 -10.52
C VAL A 138 21.38 0.54 -9.12
N GLY A 139 21.49 1.84 -8.84
CA GLY A 139 21.83 2.32 -7.50
C GLY A 139 20.74 2.06 -6.45
N TRP A 140 21.19 1.85 -5.21
CA TRP A 140 20.37 1.37 -4.10
C TRP A 140 19.53 2.45 -3.41
N TYR A 141 20.07 3.66 -3.28
CA TYR A 141 19.46 4.75 -2.50
C TYR A 141 18.12 5.25 -3.06
N THR A 142 17.86 5.02 -4.35
CA THR A 142 16.60 5.37 -5.00
C THR A 142 15.82 4.14 -5.46
N GLY A 143 16.26 2.93 -5.09
CA GLY A 143 15.71 1.68 -5.59
C GLY A 143 14.20 1.60 -5.38
N GLN A 144 13.70 1.97 -4.20
CA GLN A 144 12.31 1.94 -3.78
C GLN A 144 11.39 2.76 -4.68
N PHE A 145 11.93 3.73 -5.44
CA PHE A 145 11.15 4.50 -6.41
C PHE A 145 10.65 3.66 -7.58
N TRP A 146 11.16 2.44 -7.82
CA TRP A 146 10.61 1.58 -8.88
C TRP A 146 9.13 1.27 -8.65
N SER A 147 8.73 0.94 -7.42
CA SER A 147 7.33 0.58 -7.16
C SER A 147 6.45 1.82 -7.13
N LEU A 148 6.98 2.93 -6.63
CA LEU A 148 6.30 4.22 -6.60
C LEU A 148 6.07 4.75 -8.02
N ALA A 149 7.06 4.58 -8.92
CA ALA A 149 6.94 4.92 -10.32
C ALA A 149 5.81 4.14 -11.01
N LEU A 150 5.75 2.82 -10.78
CA LEU A 150 4.67 1.99 -11.30
C LEU A 150 3.30 2.44 -10.78
N GLU A 151 3.19 2.74 -9.48
CA GLU A 151 1.97 3.28 -8.89
C GLU A 151 1.56 4.64 -9.49
N GLU A 152 2.48 5.59 -9.63
CA GLU A 152 2.19 6.90 -10.22
C GLU A 152 1.76 6.79 -11.70
N GLN A 153 2.40 5.92 -12.47
CA GLN A 153 2.01 5.63 -13.85
C GLN A 153 0.58 5.05 -13.91
N PHE A 154 0.23 4.16 -12.99
CA PHE A 154 -1.15 3.68 -12.84
C PHE A 154 -2.10 4.82 -12.46
N TYR A 155 -1.76 5.67 -11.49
CA TYR A 155 -2.62 6.80 -11.09
C TYR A 155 -2.82 7.80 -12.20
N PHE A 156 -1.83 8.00 -13.06
CA PHE A 156 -1.93 8.87 -14.21
C PHE A 156 -2.96 8.35 -15.23
N ILE A 157 -2.90 7.05 -15.56
CA ILE A 157 -3.70 6.48 -16.67
C ILE A 157 -5.08 5.98 -16.21
N PHE A 158 -5.17 5.34 -15.05
CA PHE A 158 -6.36 4.59 -14.61
C PHE A 158 -7.65 5.42 -14.46
N PRO A 159 -7.63 6.62 -13.86
CA PRO A 159 -8.84 7.44 -13.76
C PRO A 159 -9.41 7.80 -15.14
N ALA A 160 -8.54 8.09 -16.11
CA ALA A 160 -8.96 8.34 -17.49
C ALA A 160 -9.61 7.11 -18.12
N ILE A 161 -9.08 5.90 -17.87
CA ILE A 161 -9.73 4.65 -18.31
C ILE A 161 -11.16 4.55 -17.76
N LEU A 162 -11.38 4.86 -16.47
CA LEU A 162 -12.74 4.82 -15.90
C LEU A 162 -13.67 5.88 -16.50
N VAL A 163 -13.17 7.08 -16.79
CA VAL A 163 -13.95 8.16 -17.41
C VAL A 163 -14.36 7.81 -18.84
N PHE A 164 -13.43 7.29 -19.65
CA PHE A 164 -13.67 7.02 -21.07
C PHE A 164 -14.31 5.64 -21.33
N ALA A 165 -14.15 4.68 -20.43
CA ALA A 165 -14.86 3.41 -20.52
C ALA A 165 -16.31 3.60 -20.07
N ALA A 166 -17.25 3.34 -20.98
CA ALA A 166 -18.67 3.25 -20.63
C ALA A 166 -18.87 2.31 -19.42
N LEU A 167 -19.77 2.67 -18.50
CA LEU A 167 -19.99 1.92 -17.25
C LEU A 167 -20.15 0.41 -17.47
N ARG A 168 -20.94 0.03 -18.47
CA ARG A 168 -21.20 -1.37 -18.87
C ARG A 168 -19.98 -2.13 -19.40
N ASN A 169 -18.93 -1.40 -19.80
CA ASN A 169 -17.73 -1.94 -20.44
C ASN A 169 -16.50 -1.97 -19.50
N ARG A 170 -16.58 -1.36 -18.30
CA ARG A 170 -15.41 -1.23 -17.41
C ARG A 170 -14.82 -2.59 -17.01
N ILE A 171 -15.66 -3.58 -16.72
CA ILE A 171 -15.22 -4.95 -16.40
C ILE A 171 -14.44 -5.55 -17.58
N GLN A 172 -14.98 -5.43 -18.80
CA GLN A 172 -14.40 -5.98 -20.01
C GLN A 172 -13.08 -5.29 -20.36
N VAL A 173 -13.01 -3.96 -20.25
CA VAL A 173 -11.78 -3.18 -20.48
C VAL A 173 -10.70 -3.58 -19.48
N LEU A 174 -11.01 -3.61 -18.18
CA LEU A 174 -10.02 -4.01 -17.17
C LEU A 174 -9.59 -5.46 -17.32
N THR A 175 -10.52 -6.37 -17.63
CA THR A 175 -10.21 -7.78 -17.89
C THR A 175 -9.32 -7.92 -19.11
N ALA A 176 -9.61 -7.20 -20.21
CA ALA A 176 -8.79 -7.21 -21.41
C ALA A 176 -7.38 -6.67 -21.14
N LEU A 177 -7.24 -5.60 -20.36
CA LEU A 177 -5.93 -5.06 -19.94
C LEU A 177 -5.15 -6.07 -19.09
N ILE A 178 -5.78 -6.71 -18.11
CA ILE A 178 -5.16 -7.74 -17.27
C ILE A 178 -4.69 -8.92 -18.11
N LEU A 179 -5.55 -9.43 -19.01
CA LEU A 179 -5.19 -10.51 -19.93
C LEU A 179 -4.07 -10.09 -20.89
N GLY A 180 -4.10 -8.85 -21.38
CA GLY A 180 -3.04 -8.27 -22.19
C GLY A 180 -1.70 -8.27 -21.46
N VAL A 181 -1.66 -7.87 -20.19
CA VAL A 181 -0.45 -7.93 -19.36
C VAL A 181 0.02 -9.36 -19.13
N PHE A 182 -0.88 -10.32 -18.89
CA PHE A 182 -0.52 -11.73 -18.74
C PHE A 182 0.09 -12.32 -20.01
N ILE A 183 -0.50 -12.02 -21.17
CA ILE A 183 0.01 -12.45 -22.47
C ILE A 183 1.36 -11.80 -22.75
N HIS A 184 1.45 -10.47 -22.57
CA HIS A 184 2.69 -9.73 -22.77
C HIS A 184 3.82 -10.24 -21.88
N ARG A 185 3.56 -10.47 -20.59
CA ARG A 185 4.54 -11.08 -19.67
C ARG A 185 4.97 -12.47 -20.13
N ALA A 186 4.04 -13.30 -20.58
CA ALA A 186 4.37 -14.64 -21.08
C ALA A 186 5.24 -14.59 -22.34
N LEU A 187 5.06 -13.59 -23.20
CA LEU A 187 5.86 -13.39 -24.42
C LEU A 187 7.25 -12.82 -24.10
N ILE A 188 7.33 -11.75 -23.29
CA ILE A 188 8.60 -11.08 -22.99
C ILE A 188 9.54 -11.96 -22.18
N LEU A 189 9.02 -12.84 -21.31
CA LEU A 189 9.82 -13.81 -20.55
C LEU A 189 10.39 -14.95 -21.42
N ARG A 190 10.06 -15.01 -22.71
CA ARG A 190 10.74 -15.90 -23.67
C ARG A 190 12.08 -15.35 -24.13
N SER A 191 12.25 -14.03 -24.12
CA SER A 191 13.44 -13.33 -24.63
C SER A 191 14.21 -12.56 -23.55
N HIS A 192 13.58 -12.22 -22.43
CA HIS A 192 14.19 -11.48 -21.33
C HIS A 192 14.11 -12.26 -20.01
N THR A 193 15.09 -12.06 -19.14
CA THR A 193 15.06 -12.66 -17.79
C THR A 193 14.13 -11.89 -16.86
N TRP A 194 13.56 -12.57 -15.86
CA TRP A 194 12.74 -11.91 -14.83
C TRP A 194 13.45 -10.73 -14.17
N ASN A 195 14.74 -10.89 -13.82
CA ASN A 195 15.50 -9.83 -13.17
C ASN A 195 15.60 -8.54 -13.99
N HIS A 196 15.51 -8.63 -15.32
CA HIS A 196 15.53 -7.48 -16.22
C HIS A 196 14.18 -6.74 -16.27
N VAL A 197 13.06 -7.49 -16.32
CA VAL A 197 11.74 -6.89 -16.58
C VAL A 197 10.84 -6.81 -15.34
N ARG A 198 11.23 -7.40 -14.21
CA ARG A 198 10.38 -7.55 -13.01
C ARG A 198 9.82 -6.24 -12.44
N PHE A 199 10.41 -5.10 -12.77
CA PHE A 199 9.99 -3.79 -12.30
C PHE A 199 9.15 -3.02 -13.32
N HIS A 200 9.15 -3.44 -14.59
CA HIS A 200 8.47 -2.74 -15.66
C HIS A 200 6.95 -2.72 -15.47
N THR A 201 6.31 -1.59 -15.76
CA THR A 201 4.86 -1.42 -15.59
C THR A 201 4.07 -2.30 -16.54
N ASP A 202 4.49 -2.42 -17.79
CA ASP A 202 3.84 -3.24 -18.82
C ASP A 202 3.72 -4.72 -18.44
N VAL A 203 4.57 -5.23 -17.54
CA VAL A 203 4.51 -6.62 -17.07
C VAL A 203 3.99 -6.78 -15.64
N ARG A 204 3.75 -5.69 -14.90
CA ARG A 204 3.39 -5.72 -13.46
C ARG A 204 2.14 -4.92 -13.08
N VAL A 205 1.61 -4.08 -13.97
CA VAL A 205 0.45 -3.22 -13.66
C VAL A 205 -0.81 -4.01 -13.34
N ASP A 206 -0.88 -5.29 -13.75
CA ASP A 206 -1.92 -6.25 -13.34
C ASP A 206 -2.02 -6.40 -11.81
N ALA A 207 -0.92 -6.27 -11.05
CA ALA A 207 -0.94 -6.37 -9.59
C ALA A 207 -1.83 -5.29 -8.95
N ILE A 208 -1.98 -4.14 -9.63
CA ILE A 208 -2.88 -3.07 -9.25
C ILE A 208 -4.24 -3.23 -9.94
N LEU A 209 -4.26 -3.55 -11.23
CA LEU A 209 -5.50 -3.65 -12.02
C LEU A 209 -6.44 -4.76 -11.54
N VAL A 210 -5.93 -5.90 -11.08
CA VAL A 210 -6.77 -6.99 -10.56
C VAL A 210 -7.55 -6.51 -9.33
N ALA A 211 -6.91 -5.80 -8.42
CA ALA A 211 -7.58 -5.23 -7.26
C ALA A 211 -8.59 -4.13 -7.63
N ALA A 212 -8.28 -3.33 -8.66
CA ALA A 212 -9.21 -2.35 -9.21
C ALA A 212 -10.43 -3.02 -9.88
N LEU A 213 -10.24 -4.13 -10.61
CA LEU A 213 -11.34 -4.92 -11.17
C LEU A 213 -12.26 -5.43 -10.06
N PHE A 214 -11.70 -5.94 -8.96
CA PHE A 214 -12.50 -6.34 -7.81
C PHE A 214 -13.27 -5.18 -7.18
N ALA A 215 -12.71 -3.96 -7.15
CA ALA A 215 -13.43 -2.79 -6.68
C ALA A 215 -14.64 -2.47 -7.59
N VAL A 216 -14.50 -2.59 -8.91
CA VAL A 216 -15.61 -2.43 -9.87
C VAL A 216 -16.68 -3.50 -9.64
N LEU A 217 -16.29 -4.78 -9.51
CA LEU A 217 -17.23 -5.87 -9.25
C LEU A 217 -17.95 -5.69 -7.91
N ALA A 218 -17.24 -5.29 -6.87
CA ALA A 218 -17.79 -5.06 -5.53
C ALA A 218 -18.62 -3.76 -5.40
N ALA A 219 -18.68 -2.93 -6.44
CA ALA A 219 -19.54 -1.76 -6.47
C ALA A 219 -21.03 -2.14 -6.58
N ASP A 220 -21.33 -3.28 -7.22
CA ASP A 220 -22.66 -3.89 -7.22
C ASP A 220 -22.90 -4.65 -5.89
N PRO A 221 -23.94 -4.29 -5.11
CA PRO A 221 -24.25 -4.95 -3.84
C PRO A 221 -24.42 -6.48 -3.94
N LEU A 222 -25.00 -6.97 -5.04
CA LEU A 222 -25.22 -8.40 -5.23
C LEU A 222 -23.88 -9.13 -5.42
N GLN A 223 -23.04 -8.62 -6.32
CA GLN A 223 -21.69 -9.15 -6.53
C GLN A 223 -20.83 -9.04 -5.29
N ARG A 224 -20.92 -7.93 -4.55
CA ARG A 224 -20.21 -7.76 -3.27
C ARG A 224 -20.56 -8.86 -2.27
N MET A 225 -21.84 -9.22 -2.17
CA MET A 225 -22.29 -10.31 -1.29
C MET A 225 -21.71 -11.66 -1.72
N VAL A 226 -21.74 -11.95 -3.03
CA VAL A 226 -21.16 -13.16 -3.61
C VAL A 226 -19.65 -13.22 -3.34
N ILE A 227 -18.92 -12.16 -3.68
CA ILE A 227 -17.48 -12.04 -3.45
C ILE A 227 -17.15 -12.24 -1.96
N SER A 228 -17.89 -11.59 -1.06
CA SER A 228 -17.69 -11.75 0.40
C SER A 228 -17.84 -13.20 0.85
N ARG A 229 -18.84 -13.92 0.32
CA ARG A 229 -19.10 -15.32 0.65
C ARG A 229 -17.97 -16.24 0.20
N TRP A 230 -17.43 -16.05 -1.00
CA TRP A 230 -16.31 -16.84 -1.52
C TRP A 230 -15.00 -16.50 -0.80
N LEU A 231 -14.74 -15.21 -0.58
CA LEU A 231 -13.51 -14.73 0.05
C LEU A 231 -13.49 -14.87 1.57
N ARG A 232 -14.54 -15.42 2.21
CA ARG A 232 -14.50 -15.76 3.65
C ARG A 232 -13.38 -16.76 3.99
N PHE A 233 -12.94 -17.54 2.99
CA PHE A 233 -11.85 -18.50 3.09
C PHE A 233 -10.47 -17.89 2.81
N TRP A 234 -10.34 -16.56 2.87
CA TRP A 234 -9.06 -15.88 2.70
C TRP A 234 -7.90 -16.42 3.55
N PRO A 235 -8.06 -17.01 4.76
CA PRO A 235 -6.93 -17.60 5.47
C PRO A 235 -6.29 -18.76 4.70
N LEU A 236 -7.08 -19.56 3.99
CA LEU A 236 -6.56 -20.62 3.12
C LEU A 236 -5.80 -20.03 1.91
N LEU A 237 -6.23 -18.86 1.43
CA LEU A 237 -5.52 -18.14 0.37
C LEU A 237 -4.18 -17.61 0.86
N VAL A 238 -4.04 -17.19 2.13
CA VAL A 238 -2.75 -16.83 2.73
C VAL A 238 -1.82 -18.04 2.75
N VAL A 239 -2.31 -19.20 3.20
CA VAL A 239 -1.53 -20.44 3.18
C VAL A 239 -1.09 -20.78 1.76
N ALA A 240 -1.99 -20.68 0.78
CA ALA A 240 -1.67 -20.90 -0.63
C ALA A 240 -0.57 -19.92 -1.13
N VAL A 241 -0.70 -18.62 -0.83
CA VAL A 241 0.31 -17.61 -1.19
C VAL A 241 1.67 -17.95 -0.58
N VAL A 242 1.72 -18.24 0.73
CA VAL A 242 2.96 -18.58 1.44
C VAL A 242 3.61 -19.85 0.86
N CYS A 243 2.81 -20.86 0.52
CA CYS A 243 3.30 -22.09 -0.10
C CYS A 243 3.75 -21.90 -1.56
N ILE A 244 3.14 -21.00 -2.32
CA ILE A 244 3.47 -20.75 -3.74
C ILE A 244 4.77 -19.94 -3.88
N ILE A 245 5.02 -18.98 -3.00
CA ILE A 245 6.19 -18.09 -3.01
C ILE A 245 7.54 -18.81 -3.21
N PRO A 246 7.87 -19.93 -2.52
CA PRO A 246 9.13 -20.62 -2.74
C PRO A 246 9.20 -21.46 -4.03
N LEU A 247 8.08 -21.80 -4.66
CA LEU A 247 8.01 -22.84 -5.70
C LEU A 247 8.37 -22.39 -7.12
N GLY A 248 8.44 -21.08 -7.38
CA GLY A 248 8.44 -20.61 -8.77
C GLY A 248 9.08 -19.25 -8.98
N GLN A 249 10.04 -18.84 -8.15
CA GLN A 249 10.65 -17.51 -8.24
C GLN A 249 11.03 -17.14 -9.68
N GLY A 250 10.48 -16.03 -10.16
CA GLY A 250 10.71 -15.52 -11.52
C GLY A 250 10.01 -16.28 -12.64
N LYS A 251 9.07 -17.19 -12.34
CA LYS A 251 8.26 -17.89 -13.33
C LYS A 251 6.94 -17.15 -13.57
N ASN A 252 6.54 -17.05 -14.85
CA ASN A 252 5.30 -16.39 -15.27
C ASN A 252 4.07 -16.86 -14.49
N TRP A 253 3.87 -18.18 -14.40
CA TRP A 253 2.72 -18.78 -13.72
C TRP A 253 2.63 -18.36 -12.25
N GLN A 254 3.78 -18.28 -11.56
CA GLN A 254 3.84 -17.96 -10.14
C GLN A 254 3.41 -16.51 -9.92
N ILE A 255 3.99 -15.59 -10.69
CA ILE A 255 3.67 -14.16 -10.60
C ILE A 255 2.18 -13.94 -10.89
N THR A 256 1.65 -14.57 -11.96
CA THR A 256 0.23 -14.49 -12.30
C THR A 256 -0.66 -15.00 -11.18
N LEU A 257 -0.34 -16.15 -10.56
CA LEU A 257 -1.12 -16.66 -9.43
C LEU A 257 -1.06 -15.71 -8.23
N LEU A 258 0.12 -15.18 -7.88
CA LEU A 258 0.27 -14.26 -6.75
C LEU A 258 -0.46 -12.93 -6.99
N THR A 259 -0.44 -12.40 -8.22
CA THR A 259 -1.24 -11.23 -8.62
C THR A 259 -2.74 -11.49 -8.42
N LEU A 260 -3.23 -12.69 -8.71
CA LEU A 260 -4.65 -13.02 -8.53
C LEU A 260 -5.01 -13.26 -7.06
N LEU A 261 -4.15 -13.93 -6.31
CA LEU A 261 -4.42 -14.34 -4.92
C LEU A 261 -4.24 -13.20 -3.91
N THR A 262 -3.27 -12.31 -4.11
CA THR A 262 -2.95 -11.24 -3.15
C THR A 262 -4.13 -10.27 -2.92
N PRO A 263 -4.79 -9.74 -3.98
CA PRO A 263 -6.01 -8.95 -3.81
C PRO A 263 -7.13 -9.75 -3.15
N CYS A 264 -7.30 -11.04 -3.47
CA CYS A 264 -8.31 -11.88 -2.82
C CYS A 264 -8.10 -11.98 -1.30
N VAL A 265 -6.85 -12.08 -0.84
CA VAL A 265 -6.48 -12.07 0.59
C VAL A 265 -6.84 -10.73 1.24
N VAL A 266 -6.41 -9.62 0.64
CA VAL A 266 -6.64 -8.26 1.17
C VAL A 266 -8.12 -7.92 1.22
N LEU A 267 -8.88 -8.27 0.16
CA LEU A 267 -10.31 -8.02 0.07
C LEU A 267 -11.10 -8.95 0.98
N GLY A 268 -10.77 -10.24 1.00
CA GLY A 268 -11.45 -11.22 1.83
C GLY A 268 -11.35 -10.87 3.31
N SER A 269 -10.17 -10.47 3.77
CA SER A 269 -9.95 -10.01 5.14
C SER A 269 -10.63 -8.67 5.45
N THR A 270 -10.75 -7.77 4.48
CA THR A 270 -11.44 -6.48 4.63
C THR A 270 -12.96 -6.62 4.62
N LEU A 271 -13.51 -7.52 3.81
CA LEU A 271 -14.95 -7.80 3.76
C LEU A 271 -15.42 -8.69 4.92
N ASN A 272 -14.52 -9.49 5.52
CA ASN A 272 -14.83 -10.42 6.60
C ASN A 272 -13.97 -10.13 7.85
N SER A 273 -13.97 -8.89 8.35
CA SER A 273 -13.07 -8.43 9.42
C SER A 273 -13.51 -8.83 10.85
N GLU A 274 -14.67 -9.48 11.03
CA GLU A 274 -15.23 -9.78 12.36
C GLU A 274 -14.40 -10.79 13.19
N GLY A 275 -13.48 -11.52 12.55
CA GLY A 275 -12.65 -12.56 13.17
C GLY A 275 -11.46 -12.03 14.00
N VAL A 276 -10.74 -12.97 14.65
CA VAL A 276 -9.52 -12.69 15.44
C VAL A 276 -8.47 -11.96 14.61
N PHE A 277 -8.28 -12.38 13.36
CA PHE A 277 -7.30 -11.77 12.48
C PHE A 277 -7.67 -10.36 12.04
N GLY A 278 -8.96 -10.09 11.79
CA GLY A 278 -9.41 -8.72 11.53
C GLY A 278 -9.15 -7.81 12.74
N ARG A 279 -9.42 -8.29 13.96
CA ARG A 279 -9.05 -7.57 15.20
C ARG A 279 -7.55 -7.36 15.34
N PHE A 280 -6.73 -8.33 14.93
CA PHE A 280 -5.27 -8.19 14.90
C PHE A 280 -4.85 -7.09 13.92
N LEU A 281 -5.33 -7.10 12.67
CA LEU A 281 -5.03 -6.06 11.69
C LEU A 281 -5.51 -4.66 12.13
N GLU A 282 -6.63 -4.60 12.83
CA GLU A 282 -7.19 -3.36 13.39
C GLU A 282 -6.50 -2.90 14.69
N TRP A 283 -5.50 -3.64 15.17
CA TRP A 283 -4.77 -3.30 16.39
C TRP A 283 -4.11 -1.92 16.25
N ALA A 284 -4.20 -1.09 17.30
CA ALA A 284 -3.82 0.32 17.22
C ALA A 284 -2.36 0.56 16.77
N PRO A 285 -1.35 -0.22 17.23
CA PRO A 285 0.01 -0.13 16.72
C PRO A 285 0.14 -0.46 15.22
N LEU A 286 -0.53 -1.50 14.74
CA LEU A 286 -0.52 -1.84 13.31
C LEU A 286 -1.20 -0.74 12.48
N ARG A 287 -2.33 -0.22 12.94
CA ARG A 287 -2.95 0.94 12.27
C ARG A 287 -2.05 2.17 12.24
N TYR A 288 -1.30 2.42 13.31
CA TYR A 288 -0.32 3.51 13.34
C TYR A 288 0.80 3.30 12.33
N LEU A 289 1.42 2.11 12.33
CA LEU A 289 2.45 1.74 11.36
C LEU A 289 1.93 1.82 9.91
N GLY A 290 0.70 1.39 9.67
CA GLY A 290 0.03 1.49 8.37
C GLY A 290 -0.17 2.93 7.91
N ARG A 291 -0.51 3.84 8.82
CA ARG A 291 -0.68 5.27 8.50
C ARG A 291 0.62 5.96 8.15
N ILE A 292 1.74 5.55 8.75
CA ILE A 292 3.07 6.10 8.46
C ILE A 292 3.84 5.28 7.42
N SER A 293 3.21 4.26 6.81
CA SER A 293 3.89 3.27 5.97
C SER A 293 4.53 3.90 4.73
N TYR A 294 3.94 4.97 4.18
CA TYR A 294 4.49 5.67 3.04
C TYR A 294 5.82 6.34 3.37
N SER A 295 5.87 7.10 4.47
CA SER A 295 7.12 7.65 4.99
C SER A 295 8.12 6.53 5.32
N LEU A 296 7.73 5.47 6.03
CA LEU A 296 8.64 4.33 6.26
C LEU A 296 9.22 3.75 4.97
N TYR A 297 8.39 3.59 3.93
CA TYR A 297 8.80 3.07 2.63
C TYR A 297 9.85 3.95 1.94
N LEU A 298 9.66 5.27 1.96
CA LEU A 298 10.61 6.22 1.38
C LEU A 298 11.98 6.17 2.07
N TRP A 299 12.00 6.14 3.41
CA TRP A 299 13.22 6.32 4.19
C TRP A 299 14.02 5.04 4.42
N GLN A 300 13.41 3.86 4.30
CA GLN A 300 14.05 2.60 4.72
C GLN A 300 15.39 2.30 4.02
N GLN A 301 15.48 2.36 2.68
CA GLN A 301 16.70 1.94 1.97
C GLN A 301 17.95 2.77 2.32
N LEU A 302 17.78 4.02 2.75
CA LEU A 302 18.89 4.88 3.18
C LEU A 302 19.70 4.27 4.34
N PHE A 303 19.05 3.48 5.21
CA PHE A 303 19.67 2.89 6.39
C PHE A 303 20.06 1.41 6.20
N PHE A 304 19.54 0.74 5.17
CA PHE A 304 19.77 -0.68 4.92
C PHE A 304 20.68 -0.91 3.70
N THR A 305 21.88 -0.32 3.68
CA THR A 305 22.79 -0.31 2.50
C THR A 305 23.97 -1.30 2.59
N HIS A 306 24.10 -2.03 3.71
CA HIS A 306 25.31 -2.80 4.08
C HIS A 306 25.75 -3.86 3.05
N HIS A 307 24.86 -4.33 2.17
CA HIS A 307 25.21 -5.24 1.07
C HIS A 307 25.98 -4.56 -0.06
N PHE A 308 25.77 -3.26 -0.24
CA PHE A 308 26.31 -2.46 -1.33
C PHE A 308 27.45 -1.56 -0.85
N GLU A 309 27.27 -0.97 0.33
CA GLU A 309 28.22 -0.06 0.96
C GLU A 309 28.34 -0.40 2.46
N PRO A 310 29.09 -1.46 2.83
CA PRO A 310 29.21 -1.94 4.21
C PRO A 310 29.71 -0.86 5.19
N ASP A 311 30.55 0.04 4.69
CA ASP A 311 31.16 1.10 5.47
C ASP A 311 30.36 2.40 5.50
N CYS A 312 29.16 2.44 4.91
CA CYS A 312 28.36 3.67 4.88
C CYS A 312 27.88 4.07 6.29
N PRO A 313 28.06 5.33 6.74
CA PRO A 313 27.67 5.76 8.09
C PRO A 313 26.19 5.54 8.44
N THR A 314 25.30 5.55 7.44
CA THR A 314 23.86 5.35 7.65
C THR A 314 23.48 3.89 7.92
N SER A 315 24.31 2.92 7.50
CA SER A 315 24.08 1.49 7.70
C SER A 315 24.96 0.86 8.79
N ARG A 316 25.96 1.59 9.29
CA ARG A 316 26.82 1.18 10.41
C ARG A 316 26.04 0.96 11.71
N GLY A 317 26.40 -0.11 12.42
CA GLY A 317 25.89 -0.42 13.77
C GLY A 317 24.84 -1.54 13.78
N SER A 318 24.19 -1.72 14.93
CA SER A 318 23.20 -2.78 15.13
C SER A 318 21.91 -2.52 14.35
N PHE A 319 21.15 -3.59 14.08
CA PHE A 319 19.82 -3.51 13.48
C PHE A 319 18.90 -2.53 14.22
N GLY A 320 18.91 -2.55 15.56
CA GLY A 320 18.13 -1.63 16.39
C GLY A 320 18.45 -0.15 16.15
N ARG A 321 19.74 0.18 15.93
CA ARG A 321 20.15 1.55 15.57
C ARG A 321 19.60 1.95 14.20
N ARG A 322 19.69 1.08 13.20
CA ARG A 322 19.16 1.34 11.84
C ARG A 322 17.66 1.58 11.86
N ILE A 323 16.90 0.72 12.55
CA ILE A 323 15.46 0.87 12.74
C ILE A 323 15.12 2.18 13.45
N LEU A 324 15.85 2.52 14.52
CA LEU A 324 15.61 3.75 15.26
C LEU A 324 15.82 5.00 14.37
N LEU A 325 16.93 5.07 13.65
CA LEU A 325 17.23 6.21 12.76
C LEU A 325 16.21 6.31 11.62
N MET A 326 15.87 5.19 10.98
CA MET A 326 14.81 5.12 9.98
C MET A 326 13.48 5.59 10.56
N ALA A 327 13.09 5.11 11.74
CA ALA A 327 11.83 5.48 12.38
C ALA A 327 11.80 6.98 12.71
N ILE A 328 12.90 7.57 13.20
CA ILE A 328 13.00 9.01 13.46
C ILE A 328 12.76 9.80 12.17
N CYS A 329 13.46 9.46 11.07
CA CYS A 329 13.31 10.14 9.79
C CYS A 329 11.90 9.96 9.21
N ALA A 330 11.34 8.74 9.26
CA ALA A 330 10.00 8.46 8.74
C ALA A 330 8.90 9.13 9.57
N ILE A 331 8.99 9.10 10.90
CA ILE A 331 8.03 9.78 11.78
C ILE A 331 8.12 11.30 11.60
N GLY A 332 9.34 11.85 11.53
CA GLY A 332 9.57 13.26 11.24
C GLY A 332 8.95 13.66 9.89
N SER A 333 9.26 12.92 8.83
CA SER A 333 8.67 13.11 7.50
C SER A 333 7.14 13.04 7.52
N TYR A 334 6.57 12.08 8.26
CA TYR A 334 5.12 11.94 8.36
C TYR A 334 4.46 13.16 9.02
N TYR A 335 4.95 13.59 10.18
CA TYR A 335 4.31 14.67 10.94
C TYR A 335 4.64 16.06 10.42
N LEU A 336 5.82 16.26 9.83
CA LEU A 336 6.27 17.56 9.34
C LEU A 336 5.91 17.82 7.87
N ILE A 337 5.72 16.77 7.07
CA ILE A 337 5.51 16.91 5.63
C ILE A 337 4.23 16.19 5.19
N GLU A 338 4.17 14.87 5.29
CA GLU A 338 3.07 14.08 4.73
C GLU A 338 1.71 14.52 5.30
N LYS A 339 1.58 14.62 6.62
CA LYS A 339 0.33 14.95 7.31
C LYS A 339 -0.09 16.42 7.11
N PRO A 340 0.81 17.42 7.20
CA PRO A 340 0.48 18.80 6.86
C PRO A 340 0.02 18.97 5.40
N PHE A 341 0.73 18.39 4.44
CA PHE A 341 0.35 18.50 3.02
C PHE A 341 -0.95 17.73 2.73
N ALA A 342 -1.20 16.60 3.38
CA ALA A 342 -2.49 15.91 3.29
C ALA A 342 -3.65 16.77 3.87
N ARG A 343 -3.43 17.50 4.96
CA ARG A 343 -4.42 18.45 5.50
C ARG A 343 -4.65 19.64 4.57
N PHE A 344 -3.58 20.17 4.01
CA PHE A 344 -3.63 21.28 3.05
C PHE A 344 -4.40 20.89 1.79
N SER A 345 -4.11 19.71 1.24
CA SER A 345 -4.82 19.10 0.12
C SER A 345 -6.32 19.02 0.36
N ARG A 346 -6.77 18.61 1.56
CA ARG A 346 -8.20 18.56 1.91
C ARG A 346 -8.86 19.94 1.96
N ARG A 347 -8.12 21.00 2.31
CA ARG A 347 -8.66 22.37 2.35
C ARG A 347 -8.75 22.99 0.97
N LEU A 348 -7.72 22.81 0.14
CA LEU A 348 -7.69 23.34 -1.22
C LEU A 348 -8.61 22.59 -2.17
N VAL A 349 -8.71 21.27 -1.98
CA VAL A 349 -9.44 20.36 -2.87
C VAL A 349 -10.31 19.42 -2.02
N PRO A 350 -11.42 19.94 -1.42
CA PRO A 350 -12.30 19.18 -0.53
C PRO A 350 -12.79 17.90 -1.20
N SER A 351 -12.96 16.79 -0.48
CA SER A 351 -13.49 15.55 -1.08
C SER A 351 -14.98 15.70 -1.43
N ALA A 352 -15.42 15.05 -2.52
CA ALA A 352 -16.80 14.98 -2.98
C ALA A 352 -17.62 14.04 -2.11
N THR A 353 -16.94 13.08 -1.50
CA THR A 353 -17.49 12.21 -0.47
C THR A 353 -17.04 12.73 0.90
N PRO A 354 -17.95 12.81 1.89
CA PRO A 354 -17.59 13.20 3.26
C PRO A 354 -16.40 12.40 3.75
N ASP A 355 -15.40 13.09 4.32
CA ASP A 355 -14.16 12.44 4.69
C ASP A 355 -14.34 11.63 5.98
N ARG A 356 -14.07 10.34 5.81
CA ARG A 356 -14.46 9.21 6.66
C ARG A 356 -13.79 9.15 8.04
N GLU A 357 -12.86 10.08 8.32
CA GLU A 357 -12.13 10.19 9.58
C GLU A 357 -12.83 11.09 10.62
N GLU A 358 -13.58 12.11 10.18
CA GLU A 358 -14.23 13.07 11.07
C GLU A 358 -15.48 12.50 11.73
N ASP A 359 -16.24 11.63 11.06
CA ASP A 359 -17.36 10.90 11.69
C ASP A 359 -16.88 10.07 12.89
N SER A 360 -15.67 9.51 12.85
CA SER A 360 -15.14 8.72 13.97
C SER A 360 -14.72 9.56 15.18
N LYS A 361 -14.42 10.85 14.99
CA LYS A 361 -14.12 11.80 16.05
C LYS A 361 -15.38 12.49 16.56
N ALA A 362 -16.26 12.89 15.66
CA ALA A 362 -17.58 13.44 16.00
C ALA A 362 -18.41 12.42 16.78
N PHE A 363 -18.40 11.13 16.37
CA PHE A 363 -19.09 10.07 17.09
C PHE A 363 -18.49 9.81 18.48
N ARG A 364 -17.15 9.85 18.62
CA ARG A 364 -16.49 9.72 19.94
C ARG A 364 -16.76 10.91 20.86
N LEU A 365 -16.90 12.11 20.32
CA LEU A 365 -17.27 13.30 21.10
C LEU A 365 -18.73 13.22 21.56
N VAL A 366 -19.63 12.68 20.75
CA VAL A 366 -21.05 12.46 21.11
C VAL A 366 -21.21 11.32 22.13
N GLU A 367 -20.39 10.27 22.07
CA GLU A 367 -20.38 9.21 23.09
C GLU A 367 -19.81 9.68 24.43
N SER A 368 -18.80 10.56 24.43
CA SER A 368 -18.26 11.13 25.68
C SER A 368 -19.23 12.10 26.37
N ASP A 369 -20.21 12.64 25.64
CA ASP A 369 -21.19 13.61 26.16
C ASP A 369 -22.46 12.92 26.71
N LYS A 370 -22.58 11.60 26.56
CA LYS A 370 -23.73 10.80 27.04
C LYS A 370 -23.52 10.09 28.38
N SER A 371 -22.47 10.41 29.13
CA SER A 371 -22.36 10.02 30.54
C SER A 371 -23.30 10.86 31.40
N ILE A 372 -24.60 10.54 31.36
CA ILE A 372 -25.61 11.05 32.29
C ILE A 372 -25.38 10.37 33.66
N PRO A 373 -25.34 11.10 34.79
CA PRO A 373 -25.20 10.49 36.12
C PRO A 373 -26.48 9.71 36.48
N SER A 374 -26.32 8.47 36.96
CA SER A 374 -27.43 7.66 37.47
C SER A 374 -28.05 8.33 38.70
N TYR A 375 -29.31 8.77 38.59
CA TYR A 375 -30.13 9.05 39.76
C TYR A 375 -30.39 7.75 40.51
N GLY A 376 -30.12 7.76 41.81
CA GLY A 376 -30.30 6.62 42.70
C GLY A 376 -31.78 6.35 42.96
N GLU A 377 -32.19 5.11 42.75
CA GLU A 377 -33.37 4.54 43.39
C GLU A 377 -32.89 3.75 44.62
N GLY A 378 -33.43 4.08 45.78
CA GLY A 378 -33.13 3.34 47.01
C GLY A 378 -33.99 3.75 48.19
N VAL A 379 -34.99 2.89 48.44
CA VAL A 379 -35.50 2.46 49.75
C VAL A 379 -36.76 3.16 50.29
N LEU A 380 -37.90 2.48 50.10
CA LEU A 380 -39.00 2.41 51.06
C LEU A 380 -39.39 0.93 51.22
N SER A 381 -39.05 0.33 52.36
CA SER A 381 -39.81 -0.74 53.00
C SER A 381 -39.30 -0.97 54.44
N GLU A 382 -40.21 -0.76 55.38
CA GLU A 382 -40.23 -1.09 56.82
C GLU A 382 -39.39 -0.26 57.80
#